data_AF-A0A024FYB3-F1
#
_entry.id   AF-A0A024FYB3-F1
#
_cell.length_a   1.000
_cell.length_b   1.000
_cell.length_c   1.000
_cell.angle_alpha   90.00
_cell.angle_beta   90.00
_cell.angle_gamma   90.00
#
_symmetry.space_group_name_H-M   'P 1'
#
loop_
_entity.id
_entity.type
_entity.pdbx_description
1 polymer ?
#
loop_
_entity_poly.entity_id
_entity_poly.type
_entity_poly.pdbx_seq_one_letter_code
_entity_poly.pdbx_strand_id
1 'polypeptide(L)'
;MDLVRQFTTKLSNELDKIPALRAFQVSTGIDKVYFVFAAATTLLLFVFFGFGAKLICNIVGFIYPAYTSFKAIESDTKADHVQWLTYWVVYACFNVIEVFSDILLAWIPLYYPLKLSFLFWLFMPSTKGAIFLYINLVAPFLKTNEACIDEALKQAMSCSGKVFLDISGMVRDVGRDVTKTVAMKIVENSIEVRSPKAADPITSI
;
A
#
# COMPACT_ATOMS: atom_id res chain seq x y z
N MET A 1 13.86 -35.38 -21.34
CA MET A 1 13.06 -35.83 -20.17
C MET A 1 13.78 -35.55 -18.85
N ASP A 2 15.10 -35.35 -18.87
CA ASP A 2 15.92 -35.18 -17.66
C ASP A 2 15.78 -33.82 -16.98
N LEU A 3 15.55 -32.75 -17.76
CA LEU A 3 15.29 -31.41 -17.22
C LEU A 3 14.06 -31.40 -16.29
N VAL A 4 12.96 -32.03 -16.74
CA VAL A 4 11.73 -32.13 -15.95
C VAL A 4 12.00 -32.88 -14.65
N ARG A 5 12.71 -34.02 -14.71
CA ARG A 5 13.09 -34.81 -13.53
C ARG A 5 14.02 -34.04 -12.57
N GLN A 6 14.91 -33.22 -13.10
CA GLN A 6 15.80 -32.38 -12.30
C GLN A 6 15.01 -31.28 -11.57
N PHE A 7 14.04 -30.66 -12.23
CA PHE A 7 13.16 -29.68 -11.60
C PHE A 7 12.23 -30.32 -10.57
N THR A 8 11.65 -31.51 -10.84
CA THR A 8 10.77 -32.18 -9.88
C THR A 8 11.51 -32.63 -8.63
N THR A 9 12.73 -33.15 -8.76
CA THR A 9 13.56 -33.55 -7.61
C THR A 9 14.02 -32.34 -6.78
N LYS A 10 14.37 -31.24 -7.45
CA LYS A 10 14.73 -29.98 -6.76
C LYS A 10 13.53 -29.38 -6.02
N LEU A 11 12.35 -29.35 -6.64
CA LEU A 11 11.12 -28.92 -5.96
C LEU A 11 10.77 -29.85 -4.80
N SER A 12 10.85 -31.17 -4.99
CA SER A 12 10.57 -32.15 -3.94
C SER A 12 11.42 -31.90 -2.70
N ASN A 13 12.73 -31.69 -2.87
CA ASN A 13 13.66 -31.42 -1.77
C ASN A 13 13.37 -30.10 -1.03
N GLU A 14 12.89 -29.07 -1.73
CA GLU A 14 12.50 -27.80 -1.09
C GLU A 14 11.14 -27.90 -0.40
N LEU A 15 10.18 -28.60 -1.02
CA LEU A 15 8.86 -28.88 -0.43
C LEU A 15 8.97 -29.78 0.81
N ASP A 16 9.96 -30.66 0.87
CA ASP A 16 10.26 -31.47 2.04
C ASP A 16 10.60 -30.64 3.27
N LYS A 17 11.13 -29.42 3.12
CA LYS A 17 11.47 -28.56 4.26
C LYS A 17 10.23 -27.95 4.93
N ILE A 18 9.05 -28.03 4.31
CA ILE A 18 7.81 -27.47 4.84
C ILE A 18 7.06 -28.56 5.64
N PRO A 19 7.01 -28.48 6.99
CA PRO A 19 6.40 -29.51 7.82
C PRO A 19 4.89 -29.66 7.57
N ALA A 20 4.21 -28.58 7.19
CA ALA A 20 2.79 -28.61 6.83
C ALA A 20 2.49 -29.54 5.64
N LEU A 21 3.33 -29.54 4.59
CA LEU A 21 3.13 -30.37 3.41
C LEU A 21 3.44 -31.85 3.66
N ARG A 22 4.33 -32.16 4.62
CA ARG A 22 4.56 -33.55 5.05
C ARG A 22 3.36 -34.14 5.79
N ALA A 23 2.71 -33.36 6.66
CA ALA A 23 1.53 -33.82 7.40
C ALA A 23 0.38 -34.19 6.46
N PHE A 24 0.18 -33.41 5.39
CA PHE A 24 -0.83 -33.70 4.36
C PHE A 24 -0.44 -34.87 3.42
N GLN A 25 0.86 -35.11 3.19
CA GLN A 25 1.36 -36.21 2.36
C GLN A 25 1.07 -37.59 2.98
N VAL A 26 1.28 -37.73 4.30
CA VAL A 26 1.13 -39.02 5.01
C VAL A 26 -0.29 -39.59 4.88
N SER A 27 -1.30 -38.73 4.71
CA SER A 27 -2.70 -39.15 4.61
C SER A 27 -3.18 -39.46 3.19
N THR A 28 -2.46 -39.05 2.13
CA THR A 28 -2.97 -39.10 0.74
C THR A 28 -2.11 -39.90 -0.24
N GLY A 29 -0.85 -40.23 0.09
CA GLY A 29 -0.04 -41.21 -0.68
C GLY A 29 0.34 -40.82 -2.12
N ILE A 30 0.08 -39.58 -2.55
CA ILE A 30 0.42 -39.05 -3.87
C ILE A 30 1.66 -38.14 -3.79
N ASP A 31 2.49 -38.14 -4.83
CA ASP A 31 3.70 -37.30 -4.92
C ASP A 31 3.39 -35.79 -4.82
N LYS A 32 4.12 -35.08 -3.94
CA LYS A 32 3.91 -33.65 -3.60
C LYS A 32 3.91 -32.71 -4.80
N VAL A 33 4.71 -33.07 -5.79
CA VAL A 33 4.93 -32.27 -6.99
C VAL A 33 3.64 -32.20 -7.82
N TYR A 34 2.91 -33.31 -7.96
CA TYR A 34 1.63 -33.34 -8.67
C TYR A 34 0.56 -32.52 -7.94
N PHE A 35 0.56 -32.53 -6.61
CA PHE A 35 -0.35 -31.71 -5.81
C PHE A 35 -0.09 -30.21 -6.03
N VAL A 36 1.18 -29.77 -6.06
CA VAL A 36 1.51 -28.36 -6.31
C VAL A 36 1.14 -27.94 -7.73
N PHE A 37 1.38 -28.78 -8.74
CA PHE A 37 0.93 -28.48 -10.10
C PHE A 37 -0.59 -28.46 -10.23
N ALA A 38 -1.30 -29.38 -9.58
CA ALA A 38 -2.77 -29.39 -9.55
C ALA A 38 -3.32 -28.16 -8.82
N ALA A 39 -2.76 -27.81 -7.67
CA ALA A 39 -3.15 -26.61 -6.92
C ALA A 39 -2.87 -25.33 -7.73
N ALA A 40 -1.72 -25.23 -8.40
CA ALA A 40 -1.41 -24.11 -9.28
C ALA A 40 -2.39 -24.02 -10.47
N THR A 41 -2.76 -25.16 -11.06
CA THR A 41 -3.72 -25.23 -12.17
C THR A 41 -5.13 -24.86 -11.72
N THR A 42 -5.58 -25.38 -10.58
CA THR A 42 -6.86 -25.04 -9.96
C THR A 42 -6.91 -23.57 -9.58
N LEU A 43 -5.82 -23.02 -9.06
CA LEU A 43 -5.70 -21.60 -8.71
C LEU A 43 -5.72 -20.73 -9.97
N LEU A 44 -5.08 -21.14 -11.06
CA LEU A 44 -5.16 -20.49 -12.37
C LEU A 44 -6.59 -20.51 -12.94
N LEU A 45 -7.32 -21.62 -12.81
CA LEU A 45 -8.72 -21.73 -13.22
C LEU A 45 -9.63 -20.88 -12.34
N PHE A 46 -9.41 -20.85 -11.03
CA PHE A 46 -10.16 -20.01 -10.09
C PHE A 46 -9.97 -18.52 -10.41
N VAL A 47 -8.74 -18.13 -10.76
CA VAL A 47 -8.42 -16.78 -11.23
C VAL A 47 -9.05 -16.50 -12.61
N PHE A 48 -9.09 -17.48 -13.52
CA PHE A 48 -9.75 -17.35 -14.82
C PHE A 48 -11.25 -17.04 -14.68
N PHE A 49 -11.92 -17.60 -13.67
CA PHE A 49 -13.31 -17.28 -13.34
C PHE A 49 -13.50 -15.92 -12.62
N GLY A 50 -12.42 -15.19 -12.34
CA GLY A 50 -12.45 -13.82 -11.81
C GLY A 50 -12.73 -13.70 -10.32
N PHE A 51 -13.01 -14.80 -9.62
CA PHE A 51 -13.24 -14.78 -8.18
C PHE A 51 -11.92 -14.64 -7.42
N GLY A 52 -11.71 -13.51 -6.72
CA GLY A 52 -10.58 -13.32 -5.80
C GLY A 52 -9.19 -13.19 -6.44
N ALA A 53 -9.09 -13.17 -7.77
CA ALA A 53 -7.82 -13.06 -8.50
C ALA A 53 -6.97 -11.84 -8.09
N LYS A 54 -7.63 -10.68 -7.90
CA LYS A 54 -6.98 -9.46 -7.43
C LYS A 54 -6.39 -9.60 -6.02
N LEU A 55 -7.14 -10.21 -5.11
CA LEU A 55 -6.68 -10.44 -3.74
C LEU A 55 -5.46 -11.36 -3.70
N ILE A 56 -5.50 -12.47 -4.45
CA ILE A 56 -4.39 -13.42 -4.50
C ILE A 56 -3.16 -12.78 -5.13
N CYS A 57 -3.31 -12.06 -6.24
CA CYS A 57 -2.19 -11.34 -6.87
C CYS A 57 -1.58 -10.29 -5.95
N ASN A 58 -2.40 -9.52 -5.23
CA ASN A 58 -1.90 -8.53 -4.28
C ASN A 58 -1.18 -9.20 -3.10
N ILE A 59 -1.74 -10.25 -2.53
CA ILE A 59 -1.13 -10.96 -1.40
C ILE A 59 0.22 -11.57 -1.81
N VAL A 60 0.30 -12.23 -2.97
CA VAL A 60 1.55 -12.82 -3.45
C VAL A 60 2.56 -11.73 -3.84
N GLY A 61 2.09 -10.65 -4.49
CA GLY A 61 2.91 -9.51 -4.91
C GLY A 61 3.44 -8.66 -3.75
N PHE A 62 2.83 -8.74 -2.57
CA PHE A 62 3.29 -8.05 -1.36
C PHE A 62 4.07 -8.96 -0.41
N ILE A 63 3.56 -10.14 -0.08
CA ILE A 63 4.11 -10.96 1.03
C ILE A 63 5.50 -11.50 0.69
N TYR A 64 5.71 -12.04 -0.51
CA TYR A 64 6.99 -12.63 -0.87
C TYR A 64 8.13 -11.59 -0.96
N PRO A 65 7.93 -10.43 -1.63
CA PRO A 65 8.90 -9.34 -1.63
C PRO A 65 9.08 -8.68 -0.27
N ALA A 66 8.04 -8.61 0.57
CA ALA A 66 8.15 -8.06 1.92
C ALA A 66 9.05 -8.92 2.81
N TYR A 67 8.89 -10.24 2.76
CA TYR A 67 9.73 -11.17 3.53
C TYR A 67 11.20 -11.12 3.09
N THR A 68 11.43 -11.05 1.79
CA THR A 68 12.78 -10.98 1.23
C THR A 68 13.41 -9.60 1.39
N SER A 69 12.62 -8.51 1.38
CA SER A 69 13.07 -7.17 1.76
C SER A 69 13.46 -7.11 3.23
N PHE A 70 12.69 -7.75 4.13
CA PHE A 70 13.04 -7.87 5.55
C PHE A 70 14.39 -8.57 5.72
N LYS A 71 14.58 -9.70 5.04
CA LYS A 71 15.84 -10.45 5.07
C LYS A 71 17.01 -9.67 4.42
N ALA A 72 16.74 -8.86 3.41
CA ALA A 72 17.73 -7.99 2.79
C ALA A 72 18.13 -6.82 3.69
N ILE A 73 17.21 -6.29 4.52
CA ILE A 73 17.52 -5.25 5.53
C ILE A 73 18.46 -5.79 6.61
N GLU A 74 18.34 -7.07 6.96
CA GLU A 74 19.26 -7.73 7.90
C GLU A 74 20.63 -8.07 7.27
N SER A 75 20.77 -7.98 5.94
CA SER A 75 22.03 -8.25 5.22
C SER A 75 22.75 -6.95 4.86
N ASP A 76 24.09 -6.93 4.89
CA ASP A 76 24.90 -5.73 4.60
C ASP A 76 25.21 -5.56 3.09
N THR A 77 24.48 -6.28 2.22
CA THR A 77 24.76 -6.32 0.78
C THR A 77 24.01 -5.20 0.04
N LYS A 78 24.74 -4.17 -0.40
CA LYS A 78 24.17 -3.05 -1.18
C LYS A 78 23.41 -3.48 -2.44
N ALA A 79 23.80 -4.58 -3.07
CA ALA A 79 23.14 -5.09 -4.28
C ALA A 79 21.70 -5.57 -4.00
N ASP A 80 21.45 -6.16 -2.82
CA ASP A 80 20.13 -6.68 -2.46
C ASP A 80 19.15 -5.52 -2.25
N HIS A 81 19.58 -4.44 -1.58
CA HIS A 81 18.75 -3.24 -1.41
C HIS A 81 18.33 -2.61 -2.75
N VAL A 82 19.27 -2.48 -3.71
CA VAL A 82 18.99 -1.91 -5.03
C VAL A 82 18.01 -2.79 -5.81
N GLN A 83 18.14 -4.11 -5.70
CA GLN A 83 17.24 -5.05 -6.36
C GLN A 83 15.80 -4.95 -5.83
N TRP A 84 15.61 -4.91 -4.51
CA TRP A 84 14.28 -4.77 -3.91
C TRP A 84 13.67 -3.39 -4.18
N LEU A 85 14.45 -2.31 -4.08
CA LEU A 85 13.96 -0.97 -4.39
C LEU A 85 13.53 -0.85 -5.86
N THR A 86 14.29 -1.45 -6.78
CA THR A 86 13.91 -1.50 -8.20
C THR A 86 12.62 -2.29 -8.40
N TYR A 87 12.44 -3.42 -7.69
CA TYR A 87 11.19 -4.17 -7.70
C TYR A 87 10.00 -3.30 -7.26
N TRP A 88 10.13 -2.58 -6.15
CA TRP A 88 9.05 -1.73 -5.61
C TRP A 88 8.66 -0.61 -6.57
N VAL A 89 9.64 0.03 -7.22
CA VAL A 89 9.37 1.08 -8.22
C VAL A 89 8.63 0.51 -9.43
N VAL A 90 9.06 -0.64 -9.94
CA VAL A 90 8.41 -1.30 -11.07
C VAL A 90 7.00 -1.79 -10.69
N TYR A 91 6.83 -2.31 -9.47
CA TYR A 91 5.53 -2.74 -8.94
C TYR A 91 4.55 -1.57 -8.79
N ALA A 92 5.02 -0.40 -8.34
CA ALA A 92 4.20 0.81 -8.27
C ALA A 92 3.75 1.29 -9.66
N CYS A 93 4.68 1.36 -10.63
CA CYS A 93 4.33 1.69 -12.01
C CYS A 93 3.34 0.69 -12.62
N PHE A 94 3.53 -0.60 -12.36
CA PHE A 94 2.61 -1.64 -12.80
C PHE A 94 1.21 -1.45 -12.20
N ASN A 95 1.09 -1.19 -10.90
CA ASN A 95 -0.21 -0.94 -10.25
C ASN A 95 -0.95 0.23 -10.89
N VAL A 96 -0.25 1.31 -11.26
CA VAL A 96 -0.87 2.45 -11.94
C VAL A 96 -1.42 2.03 -13.31
N ILE A 97 -0.63 1.33 -14.13
CA ILE A 97 -1.05 0.81 -15.44
C ILE A 97 -2.19 -0.21 -15.30
N GLU A 98 -2.16 -1.01 -14.24
CA GLU A 98 -3.18 -1.99 -13.92
C GLU A 98 -4.54 -1.33 -13.71
N VAL A 99 -4.60 -0.20 -13.01
CA VAL A 99 -5.86 0.55 -12.82
C VAL A 99 -6.47 0.96 -14.17
N PHE A 100 -5.65 1.47 -15.10
CA PHE A 100 -6.11 1.83 -16.44
C PHE A 100 -6.50 0.60 -17.27
N SER A 101 -5.74 -0.48 -17.15
CA SER A 101 -5.98 -1.72 -17.90
C SER A 101 -7.24 -2.45 -17.41
N ASP A 102 -7.53 -2.41 -16.10
CA ASP A 102 -8.78 -2.92 -15.54
C ASP A 102 -9.98 -2.12 -16.04
N ILE A 103 -9.85 -0.81 -16.22
CA ILE A 103 -10.94 0.05 -16.74
C ILE A 103 -11.17 -0.22 -18.24
N LEU A 104 -10.11 -0.37 -19.03
CA LEU A 104 -10.19 -0.49 -20.50
C LEU A 104 -10.46 -1.92 -21.00
N LEU A 105 -9.97 -2.94 -20.30
CA LEU A 105 -9.95 -4.33 -20.77
C LEU A 105 -10.86 -5.27 -19.94
N ALA A 106 -11.59 -4.77 -18.94
CA ALA A 106 -12.54 -5.56 -18.15
C ALA A 106 -13.61 -6.29 -18.99
N TRP A 107 -13.87 -5.83 -20.22
CA TRP A 107 -14.83 -6.44 -21.14
C TRP A 107 -14.28 -7.70 -21.86
N ILE A 108 -12.94 -7.92 -21.89
CA ILE A 108 -12.34 -9.06 -22.62
C ILE A 108 -12.15 -10.26 -21.66
N PRO A 109 -12.80 -11.41 -21.89
CA PRO A 109 -12.72 -12.58 -21.00
C PRO A 109 -11.33 -13.26 -20.93
N LEU A 110 -10.40 -12.94 -21.83
CA LEU A 110 -9.01 -13.46 -21.83
C LEU A 110 -7.99 -12.50 -21.17
N TYR A 111 -8.46 -11.37 -20.63
CA TYR A 111 -7.59 -10.31 -20.07
C TYR A 111 -6.85 -10.75 -18.79
N TYR A 112 -7.54 -11.37 -17.83
CA TYR A 112 -6.97 -11.76 -16.55
C TYR A 112 -5.79 -12.76 -16.63
N PRO A 113 -5.83 -13.86 -17.40
CA PRO A 113 -4.69 -14.78 -17.52
C PRO A 113 -3.51 -14.16 -18.28
N LEU A 114 -3.76 -13.28 -19.26
CA LEU A 114 -2.72 -12.59 -20.01
C LEU A 114 -2.03 -11.53 -19.14
N LYS A 115 -2.81 -10.81 -18.32
CA LYS A 115 -2.34 -9.91 -17.25
C LYS A 115 -1.48 -10.65 -16.23
N LEU A 116 -1.92 -11.82 -15.77
CA LEU A 116 -1.18 -12.62 -14.79
C LEU A 116 0.12 -13.15 -15.38
N SER A 117 0.11 -13.58 -16.64
CA SER A 117 1.32 -14.01 -17.37
C SER A 117 2.32 -12.86 -17.54
N PHE A 118 1.83 -11.65 -17.85
CA PHE A 118 2.66 -10.46 -17.95
C PHE A 118 3.24 -10.04 -16.60
N LEU A 119 2.45 -10.13 -15.52
CA LEU A 119 2.92 -9.87 -14.16
C LEU A 119 3.96 -10.91 -13.70
N PHE A 120 3.75 -12.17 -14.05
CA PHE A 120 4.71 -13.25 -13.76
C PHE A 120 6.03 -13.04 -14.51
N TRP A 121 5.95 -12.57 -15.77
CA TRP A 121 7.13 -12.18 -16.54
C TRP A 121 7.87 -10.98 -15.95
N LEU A 122 7.15 -10.07 -15.29
CA LEU A 122 7.70 -8.91 -14.58
C LEU A 122 8.42 -9.31 -13.28
N PHE A 123 7.84 -10.22 -12.49
CA PHE A 123 8.40 -10.69 -11.21
C PHE A 123 9.60 -11.63 -11.39
N MET A 124 9.64 -12.41 -12.49
CA MET A 124 10.66 -13.43 -12.68
C MET A 124 12.06 -12.80 -12.84
N PRO A 125 12.99 -12.99 -11.88
CA PRO A 125 14.32 -12.35 -11.92
C PRO A 125 15.21 -12.87 -13.04
N SER A 126 14.87 -14.02 -13.64
CA SER A 126 15.60 -14.65 -14.74
C SER A 126 15.46 -13.89 -16.08
N THR A 127 14.30 -13.27 -16.33
CA THR A 127 13.97 -12.63 -17.61
C THR A 127 14.37 -11.16 -17.70
N LYS A 128 14.77 -10.52 -16.58
CA LYS A 128 15.10 -9.09 -16.50
C LYS A 128 14.02 -8.15 -17.11
N GLY A 129 12.76 -8.60 -17.20
CA GLY A 129 11.68 -7.86 -17.86
C GLY A 129 11.39 -6.52 -17.18
N ALA A 130 11.45 -6.49 -15.85
CA ALA A 130 11.35 -5.27 -15.04
C ALA A 130 12.42 -4.24 -15.39
N ILE A 131 13.67 -4.67 -15.62
CA ILE A 131 14.81 -3.79 -15.97
C ILE A 131 14.62 -3.21 -17.37
N PHE A 132 14.13 -4.01 -18.33
CA PHE A 132 13.86 -3.56 -19.69
C PHE A 132 12.77 -2.48 -19.72
N LEU A 133 11.65 -2.71 -19.03
CA LEU A 133 10.57 -1.73 -18.92
C LEU A 133 10.99 -0.47 -18.18
N TYR A 134 11.81 -0.63 -17.13
CA TYR A 134 12.36 0.48 -16.39
C TYR A 134 13.22 1.38 -17.29
N ILE A 135 14.14 0.82 -18.06
CA ILE A 135 15.05 1.59 -18.92
C ILE A 135 14.31 2.24 -20.09
N ASN A 136 13.40 1.52 -20.74
CA ASN A 136 12.76 2.00 -21.97
C ASN A 136 11.54 2.90 -21.76
N LEU A 137 10.79 2.72 -20.67
CA LEU A 137 9.51 3.41 -20.47
C LEU A 137 9.54 4.30 -19.23
N VAL A 138 9.92 3.74 -18.09
CA VAL A 138 9.79 4.41 -16.79
C VAL A 138 10.85 5.48 -16.60
N ALA A 139 12.12 5.18 -16.90
CA ALA A 139 13.24 6.10 -16.75
C ALA A 139 13.10 7.39 -17.58
N PRO A 140 12.73 7.35 -18.89
CA PRO A 140 12.51 8.58 -19.64
C PRO A 140 11.28 9.35 -19.13
N PHE A 141 10.20 8.66 -18.76
CA PHE A 141 8.99 9.30 -18.25
C PHE A 141 9.22 9.98 -16.89
N LEU A 142 9.97 9.34 -15.98
CA LEU A 142 10.33 9.93 -14.68
C LEU A 142 11.28 11.12 -14.86
N LYS A 143 12.33 10.99 -15.67
CA LYS A 143 13.30 12.10 -15.87
C LYS A 143 12.66 13.34 -16.50
N THR A 144 11.70 13.16 -17.41
CA THR A 144 10.99 14.30 -18.01
C THR A 144 10.02 14.97 -17.03
N ASN A 145 9.45 14.24 -16.08
CA ASN A 145 8.46 14.75 -15.14
C ASN A 145 9.02 15.00 -13.73
N GLU A 146 10.30 14.71 -13.47
CA GLU A 146 10.95 14.82 -12.16
C GLU A 146 10.78 16.21 -11.55
N ALA A 147 11.02 17.27 -12.35
CA ALA A 147 10.85 18.65 -11.91
C ALA A 147 9.39 18.99 -11.52
N CYS A 148 8.41 18.48 -12.28
CA CYS A 148 6.98 18.68 -12.00
C CYS A 148 6.54 17.90 -10.76
N ILE A 149 7.03 16.67 -10.58
CA ILE A 149 6.75 15.83 -9.41
C ILE A 149 7.36 16.45 -8.15
N ASP A 150 8.60 16.94 -8.22
CA ASP A 150 9.27 17.62 -7.11
C ASP A 150 8.57 18.92 -6.72
N GLU A 151 8.07 19.66 -7.70
CA GLU A 151 7.31 20.89 -7.47
C GLU A 151 5.93 20.61 -6.87
N ALA A 152 5.23 19.57 -7.36
CA ALA A 152 3.97 19.11 -6.78
C ALA A 152 4.17 18.56 -5.35
N LEU A 153 5.26 17.83 -5.08
CA LEU A 153 5.60 17.31 -3.76
C LEU A 153 5.94 18.45 -2.78
N LYS A 154 6.68 19.47 -3.23
CA LYS A 154 6.95 20.69 -2.45
C LYS A 154 5.66 21.47 -2.18
N GLN A 155 4.75 21.59 -3.14
CA GLN A 155 3.44 22.21 -2.93
C GLN A 155 2.60 21.41 -1.93
N ALA A 156 2.59 20.08 -2.02
CA ALA A 156 1.86 19.22 -1.08
C ALA A 156 2.43 19.32 0.35
N MET A 157 3.76 19.30 0.51
CA MET A 157 4.41 19.47 1.82
C MET A 157 4.19 20.86 2.41
N SER A 158 4.29 21.91 1.59
CA SER A 158 4.05 23.29 2.03
C SER A 158 2.57 23.57 2.32
N CYS A 159 1.65 22.93 1.60
CA CYS A 159 0.21 22.99 1.88
C CYS A 159 -0.12 22.28 3.21
N SER A 160 0.47 21.10 3.48
CA SER A 160 0.35 20.42 4.77
C SER A 160 0.90 21.27 5.93
N GLY A 161 2.05 21.93 5.72
CA GLY A 161 2.61 22.90 6.67
C GLY A 161 1.72 24.12 6.90
N LYS A 162 1.16 24.71 5.84
CA LYS A 162 0.24 25.87 5.93
C LYS A 162 -1.07 25.51 6.63
N VAL A 163 -1.67 24.37 6.29
CA VAL A 163 -2.91 23.89 6.94
C VAL A 163 -2.69 23.67 8.44
N PHE A 164 -1.56 23.07 8.83
CA PHE A 164 -1.20 22.91 10.24
C PHE A 164 -1.01 24.27 10.96
N LEU A 165 -0.34 25.21 10.30
CA LEU A 165 -0.12 26.56 10.83
C LEU A 165 -1.43 27.37 10.95
N ASP A 166 -2.34 27.25 9.98
CA ASP A 166 -3.64 27.93 9.98
C ASP A 166 -4.55 27.39 11.09
N ILE A 167 -4.60 26.08 11.29
CA ILE A 167 -5.36 25.46 12.39
C ILE A 167 -4.78 25.90 13.75
N SER A 168 -3.45 25.93 13.88
CA SER A 168 -2.79 26.41 15.11
C SER A 168 -3.08 27.90 15.37
N GLY A 169 -3.11 28.72 14.32
CA GLY A 169 -3.51 30.14 14.40
C GLY A 169 -4.95 30.31 14.87
N MET A 170 -5.88 29.59 14.24
CA MET A 170 -7.31 29.64 14.55
C MET A 170 -7.60 29.21 16.00
N VAL A 171 -6.99 28.11 16.48
CA VAL A 171 -7.13 27.66 17.89
C VAL A 171 -6.63 28.71 18.87
N ARG A 172 -5.53 29.39 18.55
CA ARG A 172 -4.96 30.45 19.40
C ARG A 172 -5.87 31.68 19.46
N ASP A 173 -6.46 32.07 18.34
CA ASP A 173 -7.36 33.23 18.28
C ASP A 173 -8.70 32.94 18.96
N VAL A 174 -9.27 31.75 18.77
CA VAL A 174 -10.46 31.30 19.50
C VAL A 174 -10.20 31.26 21.02
N GLY A 175 -9.05 30.74 21.45
CA GLY A 175 -8.67 30.73 22.87
C GLY A 175 -8.58 32.14 23.49
N ARG A 176 -8.06 33.10 22.72
CA ARG A 176 -7.97 34.51 23.14
C ARG A 176 -9.36 35.15 23.27
N ASP A 177 -10.27 34.91 22.33
CA ASP A 177 -11.62 35.48 22.35
C ASP A 177 -12.49 34.89 23.47
N VAL A 178 -12.37 33.58 23.74
CA VAL A 178 -13.05 32.96 24.87
C VAL A 178 -12.54 33.54 26.18
N THR A 179 -11.22 33.71 26.33
CA THR A 179 -10.63 34.28 27.55
C THR A 179 -11.08 35.72 27.78
N LYS A 180 -11.11 36.56 26.73
CA LYS A 180 -11.65 37.93 26.80
C LYS A 180 -13.12 37.95 27.18
N THR A 181 -13.94 37.08 26.59
CA THR A 181 -15.38 37.03 26.86
C THR A 181 -15.66 36.61 28.30
N VAL A 182 -14.93 35.61 28.80
CA VAL A 182 -15.07 35.16 30.19
C VAL A 182 -14.58 36.24 31.16
N ALA A 183 -13.45 36.88 30.90
CA ALA A 183 -12.96 37.98 31.74
C ALA A 183 -13.95 39.15 31.80
N MET A 184 -14.52 39.55 30.65
CA MET A 184 -15.56 40.59 30.60
C MET A 184 -16.81 40.20 31.40
N LYS A 185 -17.32 38.97 31.22
CA LYS A 185 -18.49 38.51 31.98
C LYS A 185 -18.25 38.43 33.48
N ILE A 186 -17.05 38.02 33.91
CA ILE A 186 -16.70 37.98 35.34
C ILE A 186 -16.63 39.40 35.91
N VAL A 187 -16.02 40.33 35.18
CA VAL A 187 -15.95 41.75 35.60
C VAL A 187 -17.34 42.37 35.65
N GLU A 188 -18.16 42.15 34.64
CA GLU A 188 -19.53 42.68 34.58
C GLU A 188 -20.41 42.12 35.70
N ASN A 189 -20.35 40.80 35.93
CA ASN A 189 -21.02 40.15 37.07
C ASN A 189 -20.50 40.68 38.41
N SER A 190 -19.21 41.03 38.52
CA SER A 190 -18.64 41.62 39.72
C SER A 190 -19.09 43.08 39.94
N ILE A 191 -19.37 43.83 38.87
CA ILE A 191 -19.90 45.20 38.93
C ILE A 191 -21.39 45.17 39.30
N GLU A 192 -22.16 44.24 38.75
CA GLU A 192 -23.60 44.08 39.06
C GLU A 192 -23.82 43.66 40.51
N VAL A 193 -23.01 42.74 41.05
CA VAL A 193 -23.05 42.36 42.47
C VAL A 193 -22.61 43.52 43.39
N ARG A 194 -21.78 44.45 42.91
CA ARG A 194 -21.29 45.59 43.69
C ARG A 194 -22.25 46.80 43.71
N SER A 195 -23.23 46.85 42.82
CA SER A 195 -24.28 47.87 42.82
C SER A 195 -25.57 47.29 43.42
N PRO A 196 -25.80 47.33 44.74
CA PRO A 196 -27.08 46.92 45.29
C PRO A 196 -28.17 47.80 44.69
N LYS A 197 -29.14 47.13 44.05
CA LYS A 197 -30.38 47.69 43.52
C LYS A 197 -30.91 48.74 44.51
N ALA A 198 -30.86 50.01 44.14
CA ALA A 198 -31.52 51.06 44.88
C ALA A 198 -32.98 50.62 45.05
N ALA A 199 -33.42 50.49 46.31
CA ALA A 199 -34.67 49.89 46.70
C ALA A 199 -35.86 50.44 45.90
N ASP A 200 -36.64 49.53 45.32
CA ASP A 200 -37.94 49.82 44.74
C ASP A 200 -38.86 50.31 45.89
N PRO A 201 -39.38 51.55 45.89
CA PRO A 201 -40.25 52.01 46.97
C PRO A 201 -41.59 51.28 46.88
N ILE A 202 -41.92 50.66 48.01
CA ILE A 202 -43.11 49.88 48.29
C ILE A 202 -44.37 50.69 47.96
N THR A 203 -45.16 50.25 46.98
CA THR A 203 -46.58 50.58 46.89
C THR A 203 -47.32 49.83 47.99
N SER A 204 -47.53 50.52 49.11
CA SER A 204 -48.53 50.16 50.11
C SER A 204 -49.34 51.40 50.49
N ILE A 205 -50.66 51.21 50.47
CA ILE A 205 -51.76 52.12 50.82
C ILE A 205 -52.26 52.98 49.66
#